data_AF-A0A7W9U1J3-F1
#
_entry.id   AF-A0A7W9U1J3-F1
#
_cell.length_a   1.000
_cell.length_b   1.000
_cell.length_c   1.000
_cell.angle_alpha   90.00
_cell.angle_beta   90.00
_cell.angle_gamma   90.00
#
_symmetry.space_group_name_H-M   'P 1'
#
loop_
_entity.id
_entity.type
_entity.pdbx_description
1 polymer ?
#
loop_
_entity_poly.entity_id
_entity_poly.type
_entity_poly.pdbx_seq_one_letter_code
_entity_poly.pdbx_strand_id
1 'polypeptide(L)' 'MPAFIVKYTHRHINTATDIGSAIRVDAVSGDAAIDQAWVLLKQRHPGEYIVVTAAIRK' A
#
# COMPACT_ATOMS: atom_id res chain seq x y z
N MET A 1 -3.79 18.95 0.33
CA MET A 1 -3.33 18.01 1.38
C MET A 1 -1.98 17.44 0.95
N PRO A 2 -1.03 17.15 1.88
CA PRO A 2 0.21 16.48 1.49
C PRO A 2 -0.13 15.12 0.91
N ALA A 3 0.48 14.77 -0.21
CA ALA A 3 0.23 13.51 -0.87
C ALA A 3 1.45 12.61 -0.74
N PHE A 4 1.20 11.34 -0.47
CA PHE A 4 2.23 10.32 -0.37
C PHE A 4 2.01 9.25 -1.42
N ILE A 5 3.10 8.71 -1.94
CA ILE A 5 3.10 7.48 -2.74
C ILE A 5 3.57 6.36 -1.83
N VAL A 6 2.71 5.36 -1.62
CA VAL A 6 3.03 4.16 -0.86
C VAL A 6 3.32 3.03 -1.83
N LYS A 7 4.55 2.49 -1.77
CA LYS A 7 4.97 1.32 -2.53
C LYS A 7 4.67 0.06 -1.72
N TYR A 8 4.12 -0.95 -2.36
CA TYR A 8 3.76 -2.21 -1.72
C TYR A 8 3.91 -3.37 -2.69
N THR A 9 4.02 -4.56 -2.13
CA THR A 9 3.96 -5.83 -2.85
C THR A 9 2.72 -6.59 -2.39
N HIS A 10 2.01 -7.23 -3.30
CA HIS A 10 0.89 -8.11 -2.96
C HIS A 10 0.97 -9.43 -3.71
N ARG A 11 0.36 -10.46 -3.11
CA ARG A 11 0.30 -11.82 -3.64
C ARG A 11 -0.99 -12.50 -3.22
N HIS A 12 -1.69 -13.09 -4.18
CA HIS A 12 -2.82 -13.97 -3.90
C HIS A 12 -2.36 -15.25 -3.22
N ILE A 13 -3.13 -15.72 -2.24
CA ILE A 13 -2.81 -16.91 -1.43
C ILE A 13 -2.58 -18.19 -2.25
N ASN A 14 -3.18 -18.26 -3.45
CA ASN A 14 -3.06 -19.40 -4.36
C ASN A 14 -1.98 -19.21 -5.44
N THR A 15 -1.17 -18.15 -5.36
CA THR A 15 -0.15 -17.82 -6.35
C THR A 15 1.20 -17.65 -5.69
N ALA A 16 2.28 -18.04 -6.38
CA ALA A 16 3.65 -17.89 -5.88
C ALA A 16 4.34 -16.61 -6.39
N THR A 17 3.62 -15.71 -7.05
CA THR A 17 4.18 -14.54 -7.72
C THR A 17 3.85 -13.27 -6.95
N ASP A 18 4.90 -12.55 -6.57
CA ASP A 18 4.79 -11.25 -5.93
C ASP A 18 4.61 -10.15 -6.98
N ILE A 19 3.65 -9.25 -6.76
CA ILE A 19 3.34 -8.13 -7.65
C ILE A 19 3.70 -6.83 -6.94
N GLY A 20 4.69 -6.11 -7.47
CA GLY A 20 5.06 -4.78 -7.01
C GLY A 20 4.10 -3.71 -7.54
N SER A 21 3.67 -2.78 -6.69
CA SER A 21 2.71 -1.72 -7.04
C SER A 21 2.89 -0.48 -6.16
N ALA A 22 2.18 0.60 -6.52
CA ALA A 22 2.14 1.81 -5.72
C ALA A 22 0.73 2.45 -5.73
N ILE A 23 0.35 3.06 -4.61
CA ILE A 23 -0.87 3.84 -4.49
C ILE A 23 -0.58 5.24 -3.93
N ARG A 24 -1.41 6.20 -4.31
CA ARG A 24 -1.37 7.55 -3.76
C ARG A 24 -2.37 7.67 -2.62
N VAL A 25 -1.97 8.33 -1.54
CA VAL A 25 -2.81 8.63 -0.37
C VAL A 25 -2.62 10.08 0.05
N ASP A 26 -3.63 10.64 0.71
CA ASP A 26 -3.62 12.02 1.20
C ASP A 26 -3.45 12.00 2.72
N ALA A 27 -2.21 12.16 3.18
CA ALA A 27 -1.84 12.00 4.58
C ALA A 27 -0.97 13.14 5.08
N VAL A 28 -0.94 13.34 6.40
CA VAL A 28 -0.18 14.42 7.05
C VAL A 28 1.30 14.07 7.25
N SER A 29 1.64 12.78 7.34
CA SER A 29 2.99 12.24 7.56
C SER A 29 3.18 10.89 6.85
N GLY A 30 4.41 10.39 6.84
CA GLY A 30 4.74 9.08 6.25
C GLY A 30 4.03 7.92 6.95
N ASP A 31 3.99 7.90 8.28
CA ASP A 31 3.31 6.85 9.05
C ASP A 31 1.79 6.88 8.79
N ALA A 32 1.20 8.08 8.82
CA ALA A 32 -0.22 8.25 8.49
C ALA A 32 -0.54 7.81 7.05
N ALA A 33 0.40 7.97 6.11
CA ALA A 33 0.25 7.47 4.76
C ALA A 33 0.21 5.94 4.71
N ILE A 34 1.04 5.26 5.50
CA ILE A 34 1.05 3.80 5.59
C ILE A 34 -0.28 3.30 6.18
N ASP A 35 -0.76 3.90 7.26
CA ASP A 35 -2.03 3.51 7.90
C ASP A 35 -3.22 3.65 6.95
N GLN A 36 -3.32 4.79 6.26
CA GLN A 36 -4.37 5.04 5.28
C GLN A 36 -4.26 4.10 4.08
N ALA A 37 -3.04 3.88 3.57
CA ALA A 37 -2.79 2.91 2.51
C ALA A 37 -3.24 1.50 2.92
N TRP A 38 -3.02 1.10 4.18
CA TRP A 38 -3.43 -0.21 4.68
C TRP A 38 -4.92 -0.46 4.61
N VAL A 39 -5.73 0.54 4.94
CA VAL A 39 -7.19 0.45 4.80
C VAL A 39 -7.58 0.25 3.34
N LEU A 40 -7.03 1.05 2.44
CA LEU A 40 -7.33 0.98 1.00
C LEU A 40 -6.86 -0.34 0.37
N LEU A 41 -5.67 -0.82 0.74
CA LEU A 41 -5.07 -2.04 0.19
C LEU A 41 -5.85 -3.29 0.62
N LYS A 42 -6.31 -3.37 1.87
CA LYS A 42 -7.18 -4.46 2.33
C LYS A 42 -8.53 -4.50 1.61
N GLN A 43 -9.08 -3.33 1.26
CA GLN A 43 -10.32 -3.24 0.49
C GLN A 43 -10.11 -3.62 -0.97
N ARG A 44 -8.99 -3.19 -1.58
CA ARG A 44 -8.68 -3.45 -2.99
C ARG A 44 -8.31 -4.91 -3.25
N HIS A 45 -7.60 -5.54 -2.33
CA HIS A 45 -7.01 -6.88 -2.48
C HIS A 45 -7.42 -7.81 -1.33
N PRO A 46 -8.71 -8.19 -1.24
CA PRO A 46 -9.20 -9.04 -0.18
C PRO A 46 -8.60 -10.45 -0.29
N GLY A 47 -8.09 -10.99 0.83
CA GLY A 47 -7.50 -12.33 0.89
C GLY A 47 -6.09 -12.44 0.29
N GLU A 48 -5.47 -11.31 -0.08
CA GLU A 48 -4.09 -11.27 -0.50
C GLU A 48 -3.14 -11.00 0.66
N TYR A 49 -1.93 -11.56 0.57
CA TYR A 49 -0.82 -11.19 1.41
C TYR A 49 -0.21 -9.90 0.87
N ILE A 50 -0.10 -8.86 1.71
CA ILE A 50 0.38 -7.54 1.31
C ILE A 50 1.55 -7.13 2.21
N VAL A 51 2.58 -6.51 1.64
CA VAL A 51 3.73 -5.94 2.34
C VAL A 51 3.97 -4.51 1.86
N VAL A 52 3.95 -3.53 2.77
CA VAL A 52 4.36 -2.15 2.46
C VAL A 52 5.87 -2.05 2.53
N THR A 53 6.49 -1.41 1.53
CA THR A 53 7.95 -1.27 1.45
C THR A 53 8.43 0.15 1.67
N ALA A 54 7.64 1.17 1.31
CA ALA A 54 8.00 2.58 1.54
C ALA A 54 6.80 3.52 1.42
N ALA A 55 6.89 4.67 2.09
CA ALA A 55 6.04 5.84 1.86
C ALA A 55 6.90 7.05 1.50
N ILE A 56 6.63 7.67 0.35
CA ILE A 56 7.41 8.78 -0.19
C ILE A 56 6.50 10.00 -0.33
N ARG A 57 6.92 11.14 0.23
CA ARG A 57 6.21 12.41 0.05
C ARG A 57 6.33 12.86 -1.39
N LYS A 58 5.20 13.17 -2.03
CA LYS A 58 5.12 13.64 -3.42
C LYS A 58 5.10 15.16 -3.48
#